data_AF-A0AAF0VLD5-F1
#
_entry.id   AF-A0AAF0VLD5-F1
#
_cell.length_a   1.000
_cell.length_b   1.000
_cell.length_c   1.000
_cell.angle_alpha   90.00
_cell.angle_beta   90.00
_cell.angle_gamma   90.00
#
_symmetry.space_group_name_H-M   'P 1'
#
loop_
_entity.id
_entity.type
_entity.pdbx_description
1 polymer ?
#
loop_
_entity_poly.entity_id
_entity_poly.type
_entity_poly.pdbx_seq_one_letter_code
_entity_poly.pdbx_strand_id
1 'polypeptide(L)'
;MTTSLRAVVVGSGISGLTTAISLLEAGHEVRMVTAEGAMSTTSAVAAAVWFPTHVAPWERVSSWGAHTFDVLAEQAAALVPGVVMRESLSLYREPPGEPAWTAAVGKVRPADTHELPPGYPYGLRYTVPLAEMPRYLPWLGARFRDLGGQVAQRLLRSLDEVGDDADVVINCAGLGAGELVDDPSVYPVRGQILRVSNPGLTMSVRDEGHPGGRAYVHPRSEDCIVGGTLDEGQWDTTVDPAVGAAILARCADLVPALRDARVLGQVVGLRPGRPTVRLEESGRLRSGARVVHNYGHGGSGITLCWGCAREVTALIG
;
A
#
# COMPACT_ATOMS: atom_id res chain seq x y z
N MET A 1 -11.14 -11.23 29.69
CA MET A 1 -9.79 -11.72 29.34
C MET A 1 -9.92 -12.39 28.01
N THR A 2 -9.41 -11.76 26.95
CA THR A 2 -9.31 -12.41 25.64
C THR A 2 -8.34 -13.58 25.77
N THR A 3 -8.73 -14.76 25.30
CA THR A 3 -7.85 -15.93 25.28
C THR A 3 -6.71 -15.65 24.31
N SER A 4 -5.45 -15.82 24.76
CA SER A 4 -4.31 -15.75 23.85
C SER A 4 -4.44 -16.85 22.80
N LEU A 5 -4.11 -16.52 21.54
CA LEU A 5 -4.18 -17.42 20.40
C LEU A 5 -2.79 -17.51 19.78
N ARG A 6 -2.45 -18.67 19.24
CA ARG A 6 -1.29 -18.88 18.37
C ARG A 6 -1.71 -18.57 16.93
N ALA A 7 -1.32 -17.40 16.46
CA ALA A 7 -1.61 -16.93 15.11
C ALA A 7 -0.42 -17.15 14.18
N VAL A 8 -0.69 -17.67 12.98
CA VAL A 8 0.29 -17.69 11.89
C VAL A 8 -0.12 -16.69 10.82
N VAL A 9 0.75 -15.72 10.53
CA VAL A 9 0.53 -14.75 9.45
C VAL A 9 1.36 -15.15 8.24
N VAL A 10 0.71 -15.36 7.09
CA VAL A 10 1.37 -15.73 5.83
C VAL A 10 1.61 -14.48 4.99
N GLY A 11 2.86 -14.10 4.79
CA GLY A 11 3.29 -12.94 4.01
C GLY A 11 3.93 -11.84 4.87
N SER A 12 5.01 -11.24 4.36
CA SER A 12 5.81 -10.20 5.02
C SER A 12 5.69 -8.82 4.37
N GLY A 13 4.74 -8.65 3.44
CA GLY A 13 4.39 -7.35 2.89
C GLY A 13 3.66 -6.48 3.91
N ILE A 14 3.25 -5.28 3.50
CA ILE A 14 2.63 -4.31 4.41
C ILE A 14 1.43 -4.88 5.17
N SER A 15 0.51 -5.57 4.50
CA SER A 15 -0.67 -6.18 5.13
C SER A 15 -0.29 -7.22 6.17
N GLY A 16 0.72 -8.06 5.88
CA GLY A 16 1.18 -9.09 6.81
C GLY A 16 1.88 -8.50 8.04
N LEU A 17 2.75 -7.51 7.86
CA LEU A 17 3.45 -6.84 8.95
C LEU A 17 2.49 -6.07 9.86
N THR A 18 1.58 -5.26 9.31
CA THR A 18 0.63 -4.50 10.14
C THR A 18 -0.33 -5.43 10.87
N THR A 19 -0.85 -6.48 10.21
CA THR A 19 -1.67 -7.49 10.89
C THR A 19 -0.90 -8.21 11.99
N ALA A 20 0.31 -8.68 11.73
CA ALA A 20 1.11 -9.38 12.74
C ALA A 20 1.40 -8.50 13.96
N ILE A 21 1.72 -7.23 13.76
CA ILE A 21 1.95 -6.26 14.85
C ILE A 21 0.65 -6.03 15.64
N SER A 22 -0.48 -5.78 14.97
CA SER A 22 -1.76 -5.57 15.64
C SER A 22 -2.22 -6.79 16.46
N LEU A 23 -1.86 -8.01 16.03
CA LEU A 23 -2.15 -9.23 16.77
C LEU A 23 -1.26 -9.38 18.01
N LEU A 24 0.04 -9.07 17.90
CA LEU A 24 0.95 -9.04 19.06
C LEU A 24 0.51 -7.99 20.09
N GLU A 25 0.11 -6.80 19.64
CA GLU A 25 -0.40 -5.72 20.51
C GLU A 25 -1.72 -6.10 21.22
N ALA A 26 -2.52 -6.97 20.59
CA ALA A 26 -3.73 -7.55 21.20
C ALA A 26 -3.44 -8.71 22.17
N GLY A 27 -2.17 -9.09 22.35
CA GLY A 27 -1.73 -10.11 23.31
C GLY A 27 -1.73 -11.54 22.77
N HIS A 28 -1.77 -11.73 21.45
CA HIS A 28 -1.66 -13.05 20.81
C HIS A 28 -0.19 -13.41 20.52
N GLU A 29 0.11 -14.70 20.39
CA GLU A 29 1.41 -15.19 19.93
C GLU A 29 1.42 -15.22 18.40
N VAL A 30 2.43 -14.61 17.75
CA VAL A 30 2.45 -14.48 16.29
C VAL A 30 3.73 -15.03 15.68
N ARG A 31 3.56 -15.96 14.74
CA ARG A 31 4.60 -16.43 13.83
C ARG A 31 4.29 -16.01 12.41
N MET A 32 5.20 -15.27 11.77
CA MET A 32 5.13 -14.92 10.37
C MET A 32 5.81 -16.00 9.52
N VAL A 33 5.16 -16.44 8.45
CA VAL A 33 5.73 -17.31 7.43
C VAL A 33 5.74 -16.59 6.09
N THR A 34 6.90 -16.53 5.44
CA THR A 34 7.03 -15.78 4.20
C THR A 34 8.01 -16.44 3.24
N ALA A 35 7.75 -16.39 1.94
CA ALA A 35 8.67 -16.91 0.93
C ALA A 35 9.95 -16.06 0.84
N GLU A 36 9.81 -14.74 1.01
CA GLU A 36 10.87 -13.75 0.83
C GLU A 36 10.84 -12.68 1.92
N GLY A 37 11.96 -11.99 2.13
CA GLY A 37 12.02 -10.88 3.08
C GLY A 37 11.15 -9.69 2.65
N ALA A 38 10.71 -8.87 3.62
CA ALA A 38 9.80 -7.73 3.38
C ALA A 38 10.27 -6.77 2.27
N MET A 39 11.59 -6.57 2.15
CA MET A 39 12.21 -5.72 1.12
C MET A 39 12.20 -6.30 -0.30
N SER A 40 11.87 -7.58 -0.46
CA SER A 40 11.67 -8.23 -1.77
C SER A 40 10.20 -8.26 -2.21
N THR A 41 9.27 -7.78 -1.37
CA THR A 41 7.84 -7.81 -1.66
C THR A 41 7.39 -6.64 -2.53
N THR A 42 6.21 -6.73 -3.15
CA THR A 42 5.54 -5.61 -3.84
C THR A 42 5.46 -4.35 -2.96
N SER A 43 5.36 -4.49 -1.64
CA SER A 43 5.32 -3.35 -0.74
C SER A 43 6.60 -2.50 -0.79
N ALA A 44 7.77 -3.09 -1.02
CA ALA A 44 9.05 -2.39 -1.03
C ALA A 44 9.17 -1.39 -2.20
N VAL A 45 8.48 -1.67 -3.31
CA VAL A 45 8.52 -0.88 -4.54
C VAL A 45 7.34 0.09 -4.67
N ALA A 46 6.48 0.17 -3.66
CA ALA A 46 5.34 1.10 -3.69
C ALA A 46 5.79 2.56 -3.59
N ALA A 47 5.10 3.46 -4.29
CA ALA A 47 5.26 4.91 -4.12
C ALA A 47 4.82 5.36 -2.71
N ALA A 48 3.70 4.77 -2.27
CA ALA A 48 3.13 4.76 -0.92
C ALA A 48 2.71 6.12 -0.34
N VAL A 49 1.89 6.86 -1.08
CA VAL A 49 1.06 7.94 -0.52
C VAL A 49 -0.31 7.37 -0.18
N TRP A 50 -0.87 7.79 0.95
CA TRP A 50 -2.24 7.45 1.33
C TRP A 50 -3.20 8.03 0.29
N PHE A 51 -3.79 7.15 -0.51
CA PHE A 51 -4.78 7.46 -1.53
C PHE A 51 -5.48 6.14 -1.97
N PRO A 52 -6.81 6.03 -1.88
CA PRO A 52 -7.50 4.79 -2.24
C PRO A 52 -7.60 4.67 -3.77
N THR A 53 -6.72 3.85 -4.34
CA THR A 53 -6.60 3.62 -5.78
C THR A 53 -7.26 2.30 -6.18
N HIS A 54 -8.30 2.38 -7.03
CA HIS A 54 -8.94 1.23 -7.69
C HIS A 54 -9.20 0.07 -6.72
N VAL A 55 -9.91 0.36 -5.63
CA VAL A 55 -10.15 -0.60 -4.54
C VAL A 55 -11.61 -0.56 -4.10
N ALA A 56 -12.12 -1.73 -3.74
CA ALA A 56 -13.51 -1.97 -3.36
C ALA A 56 -13.57 -3.06 -2.27
N PRO A 57 -14.68 -3.19 -1.52
CA PRO A 57 -15.90 -2.40 -1.66
C PRO A 57 -15.81 -1.09 -0.85
N TRP A 58 -16.42 -0.02 -1.36
CA TRP A 58 -16.16 1.34 -0.89
C TRP A 58 -16.59 1.57 0.56
N GLU A 59 -17.67 0.93 0.99
CA GLU A 59 -18.20 1.05 2.35
C GLU A 59 -17.20 0.59 3.41
N ARG A 60 -16.40 -0.45 3.12
CA ARG A 60 -15.33 -0.91 4.02
C ARG A 60 -14.04 -0.13 3.83
N VAL A 61 -13.68 0.15 2.57
CA VAL A 61 -12.48 0.93 2.20
C VAL A 61 -12.44 2.29 2.89
N SER A 62 -13.57 2.99 2.99
CA SER A 62 -13.64 4.28 3.68
C SER A 62 -13.25 4.18 5.16
N SER A 63 -13.80 3.21 5.88
CA SER A 63 -13.49 2.95 7.30
C SER A 63 -12.04 2.50 7.52
N TRP A 64 -11.56 1.56 6.69
CA TRP A 64 -10.16 1.11 6.75
C TRP A 64 -9.18 2.23 6.43
N GLY A 65 -9.50 3.02 5.40
CA GLY A 65 -8.71 4.16 4.99
C GLY A 65 -8.60 5.19 6.09
N ALA A 66 -9.72 5.58 6.71
CA ALA A 66 -9.76 6.54 7.81
C ALA A 66 -8.91 6.07 9.01
N HIS A 67 -9.08 4.82 9.45
CA HIS A 67 -8.26 4.31 10.56
C HIS A 67 -6.76 4.28 10.21
N THR A 68 -6.43 3.89 8.98
CA THR A 68 -5.04 3.87 8.52
C THR A 68 -4.45 5.29 8.41
N PHE A 69 -5.26 6.27 8.02
CA PHE A 69 -4.87 7.68 8.02
C PHE A 69 -4.46 8.11 9.43
N ASP A 70 -5.31 7.85 10.42
CA ASP A 70 -5.07 8.24 11.82
C ASP A 70 -3.78 7.62 12.36
N VAL A 71 -3.62 6.30 12.18
CA VAL A 71 -2.42 5.58 12.65
C VAL A 71 -1.16 6.13 11.99
N LEU A 72 -1.17 6.36 10.67
CA LEU A 72 0.00 6.90 9.97
C LEU A 72 0.28 8.37 10.32
N ALA A 73 -0.76 9.16 10.60
CA ALA A 73 -0.60 10.54 11.07
C ALA A 73 0.03 10.59 12.48
N GLU A 74 -0.39 9.70 13.38
CA GLU A 74 0.25 9.52 14.69
C GLU A 74 1.71 9.07 14.56
N GLN A 75 1.99 8.12 13.66
CA GLN A 75 3.36 7.67 13.38
C GLN A 75 4.23 8.78 12.81
N ALA A 76 3.69 9.64 11.93
CA ALA A 76 4.40 10.81 11.43
C ALA A 76 4.73 11.79 12.58
N ALA A 77 3.77 12.06 13.48
CA ALA A 77 3.98 12.91 14.64
C ALA A 77 5.01 12.32 15.62
N ALA A 78 5.05 10.99 15.75
CA ALA A 78 6.02 10.26 16.54
C ALA A 78 7.38 10.05 15.83
N LEU A 79 7.58 10.64 14.66
CA LEU A 79 8.82 10.56 13.87
C LEU A 79 9.22 9.12 13.50
N VAL A 80 8.24 8.26 13.26
CA VAL A 80 8.49 6.90 12.77
C VAL A 80 9.28 6.95 11.45
N PRO A 81 10.37 6.18 11.30
CA PRO A 81 11.21 6.22 10.12
C PRO A 81 10.45 6.07 8.81
N GLY A 82 10.55 7.09 7.96
CA GLY A 82 9.96 7.12 6.62
C GLY A 82 8.49 7.54 6.57
N VAL A 83 7.81 7.78 7.69
CA VAL A 83 6.40 8.21 7.69
C VAL A 83 6.32 9.71 7.91
N VAL A 84 5.67 10.42 6.99
CA VAL A 84 5.51 11.88 7.04
C VAL A 84 4.11 12.29 6.58
N MET A 85 3.62 13.41 7.09
CA MET A 85 2.46 14.10 6.51
C MET A 85 2.93 14.92 5.31
N ARG A 86 2.32 14.70 4.14
CA ARG A 86 2.72 15.32 2.87
C ARG A 86 1.57 16.14 2.30
N GLU A 87 1.83 17.43 2.13
CA GLU A 87 0.94 18.29 1.36
C GLU A 87 0.84 17.77 -0.08
N SER A 88 -0.37 17.77 -0.62
CA SER A 88 -0.71 17.13 -1.89
C SER A 88 -1.66 18.02 -2.70
N LEU A 89 -1.48 17.98 -4.02
CA LEU A 89 -2.36 18.60 -5.01
C LEU A 89 -2.84 17.53 -5.99
N SER A 90 -4.16 17.29 -6.01
CA SER A 90 -4.81 16.54 -7.07
C SER A 90 -5.32 17.50 -8.14
N LEU A 91 -5.02 17.22 -9.40
CA LEU A 91 -5.34 18.06 -10.55
C LEU A 91 -6.48 17.45 -11.36
N TYR A 92 -7.39 18.30 -11.84
CA TYR A 92 -8.57 17.86 -12.59
C TYR A 92 -8.86 18.79 -13.78
N ARG A 93 -9.39 18.19 -14.85
CA ARG A 93 -9.89 18.91 -16.05
C ARG A 93 -11.38 19.22 -15.97
N GLU A 94 -12.10 18.43 -15.20
CA GLU A 94 -13.52 18.62 -14.89
C GLU A 94 -13.69 18.91 -13.39
N PRO A 95 -14.77 19.58 -12.96
CA PRO A 95 -15.03 19.80 -11.54
C PRO A 95 -15.06 18.46 -10.78
N PRO A 96 -14.21 18.26 -9.75
CA PRO A 96 -14.07 16.96 -9.09
C PRO A 96 -15.25 16.58 -8.18
N GLY A 97 -16.22 17.48 -7.99
CA GLY A 97 -17.24 17.34 -6.94
C GLY A 97 -16.60 17.20 -5.57
N GLU A 98 -17.18 16.34 -4.73
CA GLU A 98 -16.64 15.96 -3.43
C GLU A 98 -16.28 14.47 -3.45
N PRO A 99 -15.03 14.10 -3.79
CA PRO A 99 -14.63 12.71 -3.86
C PRO A 99 -14.78 12.02 -2.50
N ALA A 100 -15.36 10.81 -2.46
CA ALA A 100 -15.70 10.17 -1.20
C ALA A 100 -14.52 9.90 -0.25
N TRP A 101 -13.28 9.79 -0.78
CA TRP A 101 -12.08 9.62 0.04
C TRP A 101 -11.77 10.84 0.92
N THR A 102 -12.29 12.02 0.56
CA THR A 102 -12.07 13.27 1.30
C THR A 102 -12.65 13.21 2.71
N ALA A 103 -13.69 12.40 2.97
CA ALA A 103 -14.25 12.22 4.30
C ALA A 103 -13.24 11.64 5.32
N ALA A 104 -12.23 10.89 4.86
CA ALA A 104 -11.15 10.38 5.71
C ALA A 104 -9.99 11.38 5.87
N VAL A 105 -9.98 12.48 5.12
CA VAL A 105 -8.91 13.49 5.11
C VAL A 105 -9.44 14.77 5.74
N GLY A 106 -8.96 15.11 6.94
CA GLY A 106 -9.57 16.16 7.76
C GLY A 106 -9.74 17.53 7.09
N LYS A 107 -8.76 18.01 6.30
CA LYS A 107 -8.86 19.29 5.58
C LYS A 107 -8.54 19.10 4.10
N VAL A 108 -9.57 19.22 3.26
CA VAL A 108 -9.48 19.29 1.81
C VAL A 108 -10.07 20.61 1.35
N ARG A 109 -9.39 21.33 0.47
CA ARG A 109 -9.91 22.57 -0.12
C ARG A 109 -9.67 22.60 -1.63
N PRO A 110 -10.47 23.36 -2.39
CA PRO A 110 -10.10 23.74 -3.75
C PRO A 110 -8.73 24.44 -3.78
N ALA A 111 -7.98 24.19 -4.85
CA ALA A 111 -6.78 24.93 -5.18
C ALA A 111 -7.15 26.29 -5.79
N ASP A 112 -6.41 27.34 -5.45
CA ASP A 112 -6.52 28.65 -6.07
C ASP A 112 -5.89 28.62 -7.47
N THR A 113 -6.33 29.51 -8.36
CA THR A 113 -5.84 29.56 -9.75
C THR A 113 -4.32 29.67 -9.86
N HIS A 114 -3.67 30.39 -8.93
CA HIS A 114 -2.22 30.57 -8.92
C HIS A 114 -1.45 29.34 -8.41
N GLU A 115 -2.14 28.39 -7.78
CA GLU A 115 -1.57 27.11 -7.30
C GLU A 115 -1.65 26.02 -8.38
N LEU A 116 -2.39 26.26 -9.46
CA LEU A 116 -2.62 25.30 -10.54
C LEU A 116 -1.56 25.44 -11.64
N PRO A 117 -1.02 24.32 -12.14
CA PRO A 117 -0.18 24.34 -13.33
C PRO A 117 -0.99 24.70 -14.57
N PRO A 118 -0.34 25.24 -15.63
CA PRO A 118 -1.01 25.56 -16.89
C PRO A 118 -1.81 24.38 -17.44
N GLY A 119 -3.04 24.64 -17.90
CA GLY A 119 -3.92 23.62 -18.48
C GLY A 119 -4.83 22.90 -17.49
N TYR A 120 -4.75 23.20 -16.19
CA TYR A 120 -5.65 22.64 -15.18
C TYR A 120 -6.62 23.71 -14.62
N PRO A 121 -7.93 23.56 -14.89
CA PRO A 121 -8.95 24.49 -14.37
C PRO A 121 -9.35 24.20 -12.92
N TYR A 122 -9.09 23.00 -12.39
CA TYR A 122 -9.50 22.60 -11.04
C TYR A 122 -8.40 21.81 -10.32
N GLY A 123 -8.39 21.92 -8.99
CA GLY A 123 -7.53 21.10 -8.14
C GLY A 123 -8.05 21.02 -6.71
N LEU A 124 -7.60 20.00 -5.99
CA LEU A 124 -7.85 19.83 -4.55
C LEU A 124 -6.51 19.80 -3.81
N ARG A 125 -6.36 20.67 -2.80
CA ARG A 125 -5.23 20.68 -1.86
C ARG A 125 -5.61 20.04 -0.54
N TYR A 126 -4.71 19.22 -0.02
CA TYR A 126 -4.90 18.45 1.20
C TYR A 126 -3.56 17.95 1.75
N THR A 127 -3.55 17.40 2.96
CA THR A 127 -2.37 16.77 3.55
C THR A 127 -2.70 15.34 3.96
N VAL A 128 -1.88 14.39 3.50
CA VAL A 128 -2.08 12.95 3.75
C VAL A 128 -0.76 12.27 4.11
N PRO A 129 -0.80 11.11 4.79
CA PRO A 129 0.42 10.35 5.07
C PRO A 129 1.13 9.86 3.80
N LEU A 130 2.46 9.84 3.85
CA LEU A 130 3.35 9.21 2.89
C LEU A 130 4.32 8.31 3.67
N ALA A 131 4.51 7.08 3.19
CA ALA A 131 5.46 6.12 3.75
C ALA A 131 6.61 5.83 2.76
N GLU A 132 7.83 6.17 3.16
CA GLU A 132 9.04 5.81 2.43
C GLU A 132 9.35 4.33 2.69
N MET A 133 8.83 3.47 1.83
CA MET A 133 8.88 2.01 2.01
C MET A 133 10.26 1.43 2.33
N PRO A 134 11.38 1.91 1.74
CA PRO A 134 12.72 1.46 2.11
C PRO A 134 13.13 1.73 3.57
N ARG A 135 12.45 2.64 4.26
CA ARG A 135 12.68 2.97 5.67
C ARG A 135 11.57 2.39 6.56
N TYR A 136 10.33 2.45 6.10
CA TYR A 136 9.18 2.04 6.89
C TYR A 136 9.05 0.51 7.03
N LEU A 137 9.28 -0.26 5.97
CA LEU A 137 9.20 -1.74 6.06
C LEU A 137 10.26 -2.34 7.00
N PRO A 138 11.55 -1.94 6.95
CA PRO A 138 12.53 -2.41 7.93
C PRO A 138 12.16 -2.03 9.36
N TRP A 139 11.61 -0.83 9.57
CA TRP A 139 11.14 -0.41 10.89
C TRP A 139 9.99 -1.28 11.40
N LEU A 140 8.98 -1.57 10.56
CA LEU A 140 7.90 -2.50 10.91
C LEU A 140 8.45 -3.91 11.23
N GLY A 141 9.39 -4.40 10.43
CA GLY A 141 10.05 -5.69 10.67
C GLY A 141 10.88 -5.73 11.95
N ALA A 142 11.44 -4.61 12.39
CA ALA A 142 12.09 -4.48 13.70
C ALA A 142 11.04 -4.47 14.82
N ARG A 143 10.02 -3.61 14.72
CA ARG A 143 8.90 -3.55 15.68
C ARG A 143 8.25 -4.90 15.90
N PHE A 144 7.98 -5.66 14.84
CA PHE A 144 7.41 -7.01 14.92
C PHE A 144 8.27 -7.94 15.79
N ARG A 145 9.60 -7.92 15.59
CA ARG A 145 10.54 -8.74 16.38
C ARG A 145 10.66 -8.25 17.82
N ASP A 146 10.68 -6.93 18.03
CA ASP A 146 10.75 -6.32 19.37
C ASP A 146 9.51 -6.65 20.22
N LEU A 147 8.35 -6.82 19.56
CA LEU A 147 7.12 -7.30 20.18
C LEU A 147 7.08 -8.83 20.41
N GLY A 148 8.17 -9.56 20.11
CA GLY A 148 8.28 -11.01 20.31
C GLY A 148 7.86 -11.87 19.12
N GLY A 149 7.57 -11.25 17.98
CA GLY A 149 7.19 -11.95 16.76
C GLY A 149 8.31 -12.80 16.16
N GLN A 150 7.96 -13.99 15.67
CA GLN A 150 8.90 -14.92 15.05
C GLN A 150 8.74 -14.94 13.54
N VAL A 151 9.83 -15.04 12.77
CA VAL A 151 9.80 -15.14 11.30
C VAL A 151 10.38 -16.48 10.86
N ALA A 152 9.65 -17.18 9.99
CA ALA A 152 10.14 -18.34 9.26
C ALA A 152 10.11 -18.06 7.75
N GLN A 153 11.27 -18.12 7.10
CA GLN A 153 11.34 -17.99 5.65
C GLN A 153 11.11 -19.36 5.01
N ARG A 154 9.93 -19.53 4.38
CA ARG A 154 9.49 -20.77 3.75
C ARG A 154 8.42 -20.47 2.70
N LEU A 155 8.59 -21.03 1.50
CA LEU A 155 7.54 -21.04 0.48
C LEU A 155 6.46 -22.05 0.89
N LEU A 156 5.21 -21.62 0.89
CA LEU A 156 4.05 -22.49 1.13
C LEU A 156 3.36 -22.79 -0.19
N ARG A 157 2.85 -24.02 -0.32
CA ARG A 157 1.97 -24.47 -1.41
C ARG A 157 0.53 -24.63 -0.94
N SER A 158 0.31 -24.78 0.36
CA SER A 158 -1.00 -24.75 1.00
C SER A 158 -0.92 -24.11 2.39
N LEU A 159 -2.04 -23.53 2.84
CA LEU A 159 -2.17 -23.06 4.23
C LEU A 159 -2.17 -24.22 5.25
N ASP A 160 -2.53 -25.44 4.85
CA ASP A 160 -2.48 -26.61 5.74
C ASP A 160 -1.07 -26.87 6.30
N GLU A 161 -0.01 -26.49 5.57
CA GLU A 161 1.39 -26.68 5.97
C GLU A 161 1.81 -25.88 7.23
N VAL A 162 0.95 -24.96 7.69
CA VAL A 162 1.18 -24.15 8.88
C VAL A 162 0.04 -24.28 9.90
N GLY A 163 -0.94 -25.13 9.66
CA GLY A 163 -2.16 -25.24 10.47
C GLY A 163 -2.00 -26.03 11.76
N ASP A 164 -1.07 -26.99 11.84
CA ASP A 164 -1.00 -27.96 12.95
C ASP A 164 -0.66 -27.31 14.31
N ASP A 165 0.14 -26.25 14.28
CA ASP A 165 0.57 -25.51 15.48
C ASP A 165 -0.16 -24.17 15.67
N ALA A 166 -1.24 -23.93 14.93
CA ALA A 166 -1.93 -22.64 14.90
C ALA A 166 -3.39 -22.79 15.36
N ASP A 167 -3.86 -21.80 16.12
CA ASP A 167 -5.30 -21.66 16.40
C ASP A 167 -5.99 -20.91 15.25
N VAL A 168 -5.24 -20.02 14.58
CA VAL A 168 -5.67 -19.25 13.42
C VAL A 168 -4.52 -18.99 12.44
N VAL A 169 -4.82 -19.07 11.14
CA VAL A 169 -3.94 -18.70 10.05
C VAL A 169 -4.52 -17.48 9.34
N ILE A 170 -3.72 -16.41 9.23
CA ILE A 170 -4.07 -15.19 8.53
C ILE A 170 -3.33 -15.17 7.19
N ASN A 171 -4.08 -15.28 6.10
CA ASN A 171 -3.53 -15.24 4.74
C ASN A 171 -3.38 -13.78 4.27
N CYS A 172 -2.15 -13.27 4.33
CA CYS A 172 -1.74 -11.95 3.82
C CYS A 172 -0.81 -12.06 2.60
N ALA A 173 -0.93 -13.15 1.81
CA ALA A 173 0.04 -13.50 0.78
C ALA A 173 0.01 -12.62 -0.49
N GLY A 174 -0.86 -11.61 -0.56
CA GLY A 174 -0.97 -10.72 -1.71
C GLY A 174 -1.33 -11.48 -2.98
N LEU A 175 -0.48 -11.41 -4.02
CA LEU A 175 -0.68 -12.16 -5.27
C LEU A 175 -0.59 -13.67 -5.06
N GLY A 176 0.27 -14.14 -4.15
CA GLY A 176 0.43 -15.56 -3.86
C GLY A 176 -0.83 -16.21 -3.27
N ALA A 177 -1.79 -15.41 -2.80
CA ALA A 177 -3.07 -15.93 -2.34
C ALA A 177 -3.87 -16.61 -3.47
N GLY A 178 -3.71 -16.19 -4.73
CA GLY A 178 -4.40 -16.80 -5.86
C GLY A 178 -4.10 -18.30 -5.97
N GLU A 179 -2.83 -18.67 -5.86
CA GLU A 179 -2.39 -20.08 -5.89
C GLU A 179 -2.62 -20.79 -4.54
N LEU A 180 -2.40 -20.11 -3.41
CA LEU A 180 -2.48 -20.74 -2.09
C LEU A 180 -3.89 -21.21 -1.69
N VAL A 181 -4.93 -20.55 -2.20
CA VAL A 181 -6.33 -20.84 -1.85
C VAL A 181 -7.26 -20.92 -3.07
N ASP A 182 -6.68 -21.18 -4.24
CA ASP A 182 -7.40 -21.32 -5.51
C ASP A 182 -8.39 -20.16 -5.77
N ASP A 183 -7.95 -18.92 -5.57
CA ASP A 183 -8.77 -17.72 -5.81
C ASP A 183 -8.49 -17.14 -7.21
N PRO A 184 -9.31 -17.46 -8.24
CA PRO A 184 -9.08 -17.02 -9.62
C PRO A 184 -9.36 -15.53 -9.81
N SER A 185 -9.92 -14.85 -8.81
CA SER A 185 -10.19 -13.41 -8.88
C SER A 185 -8.95 -12.56 -8.58
N VAL A 186 -7.84 -13.19 -8.16
CA VAL A 186 -6.56 -12.52 -7.95
C VAL A 186 -5.80 -12.41 -9.29
N TYR A 187 -5.37 -11.20 -9.64
CA TYR A 187 -4.61 -10.93 -10.87
C TYR A 187 -3.55 -9.85 -10.65
N PRO A 188 -2.45 -9.83 -11.42
CA PRO A 188 -1.44 -8.80 -11.31
C PRO A 188 -1.92 -7.50 -11.96
N VAL A 189 -1.59 -6.38 -11.32
CA VAL A 189 -1.66 -5.07 -11.98
C VAL A 189 -0.26 -4.47 -11.96
N ARG A 190 0.42 -4.58 -13.10
CA ARG A 190 1.78 -4.12 -13.30
C ARG A 190 1.83 -2.59 -13.18
N GLY A 191 2.86 -2.11 -12.50
CA GLY A 191 3.13 -0.69 -12.34
C GLY A 191 4.62 -0.41 -12.44
N GLN A 192 5.01 0.35 -13.45
CA GLN A 192 6.34 0.91 -13.54
C GLN A 192 6.39 2.31 -12.93
N ILE A 193 7.42 2.56 -12.13
CA ILE A 193 7.73 3.87 -11.54
C ILE A 193 9.22 4.17 -11.69
N LEU A 194 9.57 5.45 -11.58
CA LEU A 194 10.96 5.89 -11.53
C LEU A 194 11.24 6.54 -10.18
N ARG A 195 12.48 6.37 -9.75
CA ARG A 195 13.09 7.14 -8.68
C ARG A 195 14.00 8.17 -9.32
N VAL A 196 13.78 9.44 -9.03
CA VAL A 196 14.54 10.56 -9.60
C VAL A 196 15.12 11.43 -8.49
N SER A 197 16.14 12.23 -8.78
CA SER A 197 16.65 13.22 -7.84
C SER A 197 15.55 14.21 -7.47
N ASN A 198 15.42 14.55 -6.19
CA ASN A 198 14.46 15.55 -5.75
C ASN A 198 15.04 16.98 -5.95
N PRO A 199 14.47 17.84 -6.82
CA PRO A 199 14.97 19.20 -7.04
C PRO A 199 14.50 20.21 -5.96
N GLY A 200 14.20 19.73 -4.75
CA GLY A 200 13.68 20.55 -3.64
C GLY A 200 12.15 20.57 -3.53
N LEU A 201 11.46 19.61 -4.12
CA LEU A 201 10.02 19.45 -4.03
C LEU A 201 9.61 18.98 -2.64
N THR A 202 8.54 19.58 -2.11
CA THR A 202 7.96 19.27 -0.80
C THR A 202 6.48 18.89 -0.86
N MET A 203 5.84 19.01 -2.03
CA MET A 203 4.43 18.73 -2.25
C MET A 203 4.26 17.59 -3.25
N SER A 204 3.36 16.65 -2.96
CA SER A 204 2.93 15.65 -3.92
C SER A 204 1.99 16.26 -4.97
N VAL A 205 2.12 15.88 -6.23
CA VAL A 205 1.21 16.32 -7.30
C VAL A 205 0.72 15.10 -8.06
N ARG A 206 -0.56 15.06 -8.42
CA ARG A 206 -1.13 13.93 -9.17
C ARG A 206 -2.25 14.35 -10.13
N ASP A 207 -2.32 13.64 -11.24
CA ASP A 207 -3.36 13.71 -12.25
C ASP A 207 -3.71 12.28 -12.68
N GLU A 208 -4.89 11.81 -12.29
CA GLU A 208 -5.38 10.47 -12.63
C GLU A 208 -5.90 10.39 -14.07
N GLY A 209 -6.27 11.53 -14.66
CA GLY A 209 -6.89 11.66 -15.98
C GLY A 209 -6.00 12.32 -17.02
N HIS A 210 -4.67 12.28 -16.83
CA HIS A 210 -3.72 12.87 -17.77
C HIS A 210 -3.85 12.18 -19.16
N PRO A 211 -3.86 12.91 -20.29
CA PRO A 211 -4.07 12.34 -21.63
C PRO A 211 -3.06 11.25 -22.02
N GLY A 212 -1.81 11.38 -21.57
CA GLY A 212 -0.77 10.37 -21.76
C GLY A 212 -0.81 9.19 -20.77
N GLY A 213 -1.85 9.10 -19.95
CA GLY A 213 -1.97 8.15 -18.84
C GLY A 213 -1.52 8.74 -17.50
N ARG A 214 -1.95 8.10 -16.41
CA ARG A 214 -1.76 8.53 -15.02
C ARG A 214 -0.36 9.10 -14.73
N ALA A 215 -0.35 10.20 -13.99
CA ALA A 215 0.86 10.90 -13.58
C ALA A 215 0.80 11.26 -12.09
N TYR A 216 1.86 10.98 -11.35
CA TYR A 216 2.03 11.40 -9.98
C TYR A 216 3.50 11.63 -9.65
N VAL A 217 3.73 12.57 -8.74
CA VAL A 217 5.03 13.01 -8.23
C VAL A 217 4.94 13.01 -6.72
N HIS A 218 5.80 12.22 -6.06
CA HIS A 218 5.80 12.02 -4.62
C HIS A 218 7.20 12.27 -4.05
N PRO A 219 7.48 13.48 -3.56
CA PRO A 219 8.76 13.81 -2.96
C PRO A 219 8.97 13.08 -1.63
N ARG A 220 10.11 12.40 -1.55
CA ARG A 220 10.65 11.76 -0.35
C ARG A 220 11.80 12.60 0.22
N SER A 221 12.36 12.14 1.33
CA SER A 221 13.48 12.75 2.03
C SER A 221 14.74 12.89 1.17
N GLU A 222 15.08 11.87 0.39
CA GLU A 222 16.33 11.84 -0.41
C GLU A 222 16.09 11.82 -1.93
N ASP A 223 14.88 11.48 -2.37
CA ASP A 223 14.54 11.31 -3.77
C ASP A 223 13.08 11.71 -4.05
N CYS A 224 12.65 11.53 -5.29
CA CYS A 224 11.25 11.64 -5.66
C CYS A 224 10.82 10.37 -6.40
N ILE A 225 9.66 9.84 -6.05
CA ILE A 225 9.01 8.82 -6.85
C ILE A 225 8.10 9.48 -7.88
N VAL A 226 8.25 9.08 -9.13
CA VAL A 226 7.37 9.51 -10.22
C VAL A 226 6.77 8.28 -10.88
N GLY A 227 5.49 8.36 -11.21
CA GLY A 227 4.77 7.23 -11.79
C GLY A 227 3.51 7.68 -12.52
N GLY A 228 2.79 6.78 -13.15
CA GLY A 228 3.17 5.37 -13.35
C GLY A 228 2.21 4.67 -14.30
N THR A 229 2.35 3.36 -14.41
CA THR A 229 1.45 2.50 -15.20
C THR A 229 0.49 1.69 -14.32
N LEU A 230 -0.55 1.16 -14.97
CA LEU A 230 -1.60 0.33 -14.38
C LEU A 230 -2.02 -0.70 -15.45
N ASP A 231 -1.16 -1.70 -15.66
CA ASP A 231 -1.33 -2.68 -16.74
C ASP A 231 -1.88 -3.98 -16.14
N GLU A 232 -3.18 -4.22 -16.32
CA GLU A 232 -3.89 -5.38 -15.77
C GLU A 232 -3.50 -6.68 -16.48
N GLY A 233 -3.37 -7.77 -15.72
CA GLY A 233 -3.05 -9.10 -16.23
C GLY A 233 -1.59 -9.29 -16.67
N GLN A 234 -0.75 -8.25 -16.57
CA GLN A 234 0.65 -8.30 -16.96
C GLN A 234 1.53 -8.79 -15.81
N TRP A 235 2.24 -9.89 -16.04
CA TRP A 235 3.17 -10.48 -15.07
C TRP A 235 4.62 -10.04 -15.29
N ASP A 236 4.96 -9.53 -16.47
CA ASP A 236 6.34 -9.17 -16.80
C ASP A 236 6.83 -7.99 -15.95
N THR A 237 7.86 -8.24 -15.14
CA THR A 237 8.49 -7.23 -14.29
C THR A 237 9.69 -6.56 -14.95
N THR A 238 9.95 -6.84 -16.22
CA THR A 238 10.99 -6.17 -16.99
C THR A 238 10.67 -4.69 -17.13
N VAL A 239 11.67 -3.84 -16.84
CA VAL A 239 11.59 -2.39 -17.02
C VAL A 239 11.57 -2.07 -18.52
N ASP A 240 10.63 -1.24 -18.95
CA ASP A 240 10.60 -0.69 -20.30
C ASP A 240 11.13 0.77 -20.29
N PRO A 241 12.30 1.05 -20.90
CA PRO A 241 12.87 2.40 -20.94
C PRO A 241 11.97 3.44 -21.62
N ALA A 242 11.19 3.05 -22.63
CA ALA A 242 10.29 3.96 -23.33
C ALA A 242 9.11 4.35 -22.44
N VAL A 243 8.55 3.38 -21.69
CA VAL A 243 7.56 3.66 -20.64
C VAL A 243 8.15 4.59 -19.58
N GLY A 244 9.40 4.36 -19.19
CA GLY A 244 10.11 5.20 -18.23
C GLY A 244 10.21 6.66 -18.68
N ALA A 245 10.66 6.88 -19.92
CA ALA A 245 10.74 8.21 -20.52
C ALA A 245 9.36 8.89 -20.63
N ALA A 246 8.32 8.14 -21.00
CA ALA A 246 6.96 8.65 -21.07
C ALA A 246 6.40 9.06 -19.70
N ILE A 247 6.67 8.30 -18.62
CA ILE A 247 6.29 8.68 -17.26
C ILE A 247 6.96 10.00 -16.87
N LEU A 248 8.27 10.11 -17.07
CA LEU A 248 9.01 11.32 -16.69
C LEU A 248 8.51 12.55 -17.45
N ALA A 249 8.22 12.42 -18.75
CA ALA A 249 7.66 13.49 -19.57
C ALA A 249 6.33 14.00 -18.99
N ARG A 250 5.38 13.09 -18.68
CA ARG A 250 4.09 13.47 -18.09
C ARG A 250 4.28 14.12 -16.72
N CYS A 251 5.12 13.54 -15.86
CA CYS A 251 5.40 14.13 -14.55
C CYS A 251 6.05 15.52 -14.65
N ALA A 252 6.85 15.77 -15.68
CA ALA A 252 7.43 17.08 -15.97
C ALA A 252 6.42 18.08 -16.56
N ASP A 253 5.32 17.62 -17.17
CA ASP A 253 4.19 18.47 -17.54
C ASP A 253 3.47 18.99 -16.28
N LEU A 254 3.32 18.13 -15.27
CA LEU A 254 2.73 18.50 -13.97
C LEU A 254 3.67 19.38 -13.14
N VAL A 255 4.96 19.04 -13.11
CA VAL A 255 5.98 19.69 -12.27
C VAL A 255 7.23 20.00 -13.11
N PRO A 256 7.33 21.20 -13.72
CA PRO A 256 8.40 21.55 -14.67
C PRO A 256 9.83 21.39 -14.14
N ALA A 257 10.03 21.50 -12.82
CA ALA A 257 11.33 21.28 -12.17
C ALA A 257 11.89 19.86 -12.36
N LEU A 258 11.06 18.89 -12.77
CA LEU A 258 11.49 17.51 -13.04
C LEU A 258 12.16 17.32 -14.41
N ARG A 259 12.12 18.32 -15.31
CA ARG A 259 12.75 18.22 -16.64
C ARG A 259 14.25 17.93 -16.56
N ASP A 260 14.91 18.47 -15.55
CA ASP A 260 16.34 18.31 -15.31
C ASP A 260 16.65 17.26 -14.22
N ALA A 261 15.64 16.54 -13.73
CA ALA A 261 15.83 15.56 -12.67
C ALA A 261 16.60 14.33 -13.19
N ARG A 262 17.65 13.93 -12.47
CA ARG A 262 18.43 12.73 -12.77
C ARG A 262 17.65 11.47 -12.39
N VAL A 263 17.50 10.53 -13.31
CA VAL A 263 16.94 9.20 -13.02
C VAL A 263 17.93 8.42 -12.15
N LEU A 264 17.50 8.03 -10.95
CA LEU A 264 18.27 7.25 -9.97
C LEU A 264 17.96 5.75 -10.03
N GLY A 265 16.85 5.38 -10.67
CA GLY A 265 16.45 3.99 -10.84
C GLY A 265 15.04 3.88 -11.41
N GLN A 266 14.71 2.70 -11.91
CA GLN A 266 13.37 2.33 -12.36
C GLN A 266 13.00 0.99 -11.74
N VAL A 267 11.73 0.81 -11.41
CA VAL A 267 11.25 -0.43 -10.83
C VAL A 267 9.85 -0.74 -11.31
N VAL A 268 9.57 -2.03 -11.48
CA VAL A 268 8.25 -2.56 -11.80
C VAL A 268 7.78 -3.39 -10.61
N GLY A 269 6.55 -3.13 -10.17
CA GLY A 269 5.87 -3.93 -9.16
C GLY A 269 4.56 -4.50 -9.68
N LEU A 270 4.15 -5.64 -9.13
CA LEU A 270 2.87 -6.27 -9.43
C LEU A 270 1.93 -6.08 -8.24
N ARG A 271 0.94 -5.20 -8.40
CA ARG A 271 -0.08 -4.99 -7.37
C ARG A 271 -1.02 -6.19 -7.32
N PRO A 272 -1.43 -6.66 -6.13
CA PRO A 272 -2.37 -7.76 -5.96
C PRO A 272 -3.80 -7.31 -6.27
N GLY A 273 -4.16 -7.25 -7.55
CA GLY A 273 -5.50 -6.91 -8.02
C GLY A 273 -6.52 -7.98 -7.65
N ARG A 274 -7.72 -7.53 -7.28
CA ARG A 274 -8.92 -8.33 -7.03
C ARG A 274 -10.14 -7.41 -7.15
N PRO A 275 -11.32 -7.88 -7.60
CA PRO A 275 -12.51 -7.02 -7.69
C PRO A 275 -12.89 -6.36 -6.36
N THR A 276 -12.69 -7.08 -5.25
CA THR A 276 -12.83 -6.56 -3.89
C THR A 276 -11.70 -7.07 -2.99
N VAL A 277 -11.29 -6.29 -2.00
CA VAL A 277 -10.40 -6.77 -0.93
C VAL A 277 -11.07 -7.97 -0.26
N ARG A 278 -10.35 -9.09 -0.17
CA ARG A 278 -10.83 -10.25 0.57
C ARG A 278 -10.35 -10.13 2.01
N LEU A 279 -11.26 -9.65 2.86
CA LEU A 279 -11.10 -9.62 4.31
C LEU A 279 -12.32 -10.28 4.95
N GLU A 280 -12.17 -11.54 5.33
CA GLU A 280 -13.22 -12.38 5.91
C GLU A 280 -12.60 -13.61 6.60
N GLU A 281 -13.32 -14.20 7.54
CA GLU A 281 -13.09 -15.58 7.95
C GLU A 281 -13.81 -16.51 6.97
N SER A 282 -13.09 -17.47 6.38
CA SER A 282 -13.67 -18.39 5.40
C SER A 282 -14.08 -19.73 6.02
N GLY A 283 -13.17 -20.37 6.76
CA GLY A 283 -13.37 -21.71 7.30
C GLY A 283 -12.21 -22.19 8.16
N ARG A 284 -12.05 -23.53 8.24
CA ARG A 284 -10.99 -24.19 9.01
C ARG A 284 -10.11 -25.05 8.12
N LEU A 285 -8.82 -25.08 8.45
CA LEU A 285 -7.85 -26.03 7.89
C LEU A 285 -8.15 -27.46 8.37
N ARG A 286 -7.46 -28.45 7.80
CA ARG A 286 -7.58 -29.86 8.23
C ARG A 286 -7.20 -30.06 9.69
N SER A 287 -6.27 -29.24 10.21
CA SER A 287 -5.88 -29.22 11.61
C SER A 287 -6.98 -28.69 12.56
N GLY A 288 -8.01 -28.04 12.01
CA GLY A 288 -9.04 -27.32 12.75
C GLY A 288 -8.73 -25.83 12.97
N ALA A 289 -7.54 -25.35 12.60
CA ALA A 289 -7.17 -23.93 12.68
C ALA A 289 -8.11 -23.06 11.84
N ARG A 290 -8.55 -21.92 12.38
CA ARG A 290 -9.38 -20.95 11.63
C ARG A 290 -8.56 -20.30 10.51
N VAL A 291 -9.21 -19.86 9.44
CA VAL A 291 -8.56 -19.12 8.34
C VAL A 291 -9.22 -17.77 8.16
N VAL A 292 -8.42 -16.71 8.29
CA VAL A 292 -8.81 -15.34 7.97
C VAL A 292 -8.02 -14.86 6.76
N HIS A 293 -8.70 -14.35 5.75
CA HIS A 293 -8.07 -13.76 4.58
C HIS A 293 -7.88 -12.26 4.77
N ASN A 294 -6.76 -11.72 4.26
CA ASN A 294 -6.48 -10.29 4.20
C ASN A 294 -5.57 -10.00 2.99
N TYR A 295 -6.13 -10.04 1.78
CA TYR A 295 -5.39 -9.82 0.52
C TYR A 295 -6.27 -9.19 -0.58
N GLY A 296 -5.68 -8.91 -1.75
CA GLY A 296 -6.39 -8.28 -2.87
C GLY A 296 -6.48 -6.76 -2.77
N HIS A 297 -5.48 -6.12 -2.17
CA HIS A 297 -5.46 -4.68 -1.88
C HIS A 297 -5.19 -3.78 -3.10
N GLY A 298 -4.89 -4.34 -4.27
CA GLY A 298 -4.54 -3.59 -5.46
C GLY A 298 -3.44 -2.54 -5.19
N GLY A 299 -3.70 -1.30 -5.63
CA GLY A 299 -2.81 -0.16 -5.38
C GLY A 299 -2.93 0.49 -3.99
N SER A 300 -3.77 -0.06 -3.11
CA SER A 300 -4.20 0.60 -1.87
C SER A 300 -3.68 -0.09 -0.60
N GLY A 301 -2.68 -0.98 -0.70
CA GLY A 301 -2.15 -1.71 0.45
C GLY A 301 -1.74 -0.81 1.62
N ILE A 302 -0.99 0.27 1.36
CA ILE A 302 -0.60 1.24 2.39
C ILE A 302 -1.80 2.05 2.90
N THR A 303 -2.71 2.43 2.02
CA THR A 303 -3.92 3.18 2.38
C THR A 303 -4.82 2.43 3.34
N LEU A 304 -4.82 1.09 3.32
CA LEU A 304 -5.76 0.26 4.07
C LEU A 304 -5.12 -0.60 5.17
N CYS A 305 -3.79 -0.68 5.23
CA CYS A 305 -3.07 -1.70 5.99
C CYS A 305 -3.45 -1.80 7.48
N TRP A 306 -3.50 -0.69 8.20
CA TRP A 306 -3.83 -0.68 9.63
C TRP A 306 -5.34 -0.85 9.88
N GLY A 307 -6.18 -0.30 8.99
CA GLY A 307 -7.63 -0.50 8.97
C GLY A 307 -8.02 -1.97 8.83
N CYS A 308 -7.43 -2.64 7.84
CA CYS A 308 -7.61 -4.07 7.62
C CYS A 308 -7.02 -4.89 8.77
N ALA A 309 -5.84 -4.53 9.30
CA ALA A 309 -5.24 -5.20 10.45
C ALA A 309 -6.15 -5.14 11.69
N ARG A 310 -6.76 -3.97 11.98
CA ARG A 310 -7.72 -3.82 13.06
C ARG A 310 -8.93 -4.74 12.91
N GLU A 311 -9.46 -4.87 11.69
CA GLU A 311 -10.59 -5.76 11.45
C GLU A 311 -10.20 -7.24 11.59
N VAL A 312 -9.01 -7.63 11.14
CA VAL A 312 -8.51 -9.00 11.39
C VAL A 312 -8.43 -9.30 12.88
N THR A 313 -7.89 -8.38 13.69
CA THR A 313 -7.85 -8.54 15.15
C THR A 313 -9.26 -8.69 15.72
N ALA A 314 -10.22 -7.89 15.25
CA ALA A 314 -11.62 -7.95 15.70
C ALA A 314 -12.36 -9.23 15.27
N LEU A 315 -11.97 -9.88 14.17
CA LEU A 315 -12.55 -11.14 13.73
C LEU A 315 -12.10 -12.33 14.60
N ILE A 316 -10.89 -12.26 15.18
CA ILE A 316 -10.33 -13.41 15.91
C ILE A 316 -10.45 -13.31 17.43
N GLY A 317 -10.63 -12.10 17.98
CA GLY A 317 -10.85 -11.81 19.41
C GLY A 317 -12.33 -11.71 19.79
#